data_AF-A0A536W7D0-F1
#
_entry.id   AF-A0A536W7D0-F1
#
_cell.length_a   1.000
_cell.length_b   1.000
_cell.length_c   1.000
_cell.angle_alpha   90.00
_cell.angle_beta   90.00
_cell.angle_gamma   90.00
#
_symmetry.space_group_name_H-M   'P 1'
#
loop_
_entity.id
_entity.type
_entity.pdbx_description
1 polymer ?
#
loop_
_entity_poly.entity_id
_entity_poly.type
_entity_poly.pdbx_seq_one_letter_code
_entity_poly.pdbx_strand_id
1 'polypeptide(L)' 'SATKVWNGKYSRQLLETIDWCLELDHMKRPQSVFALQKVLLREKDPEVHRALSLLESVRSALMKRLGR' A
#
# COMPACT_ATOMS: atom_id res chain seq x y z
N SER A 1 -0.73 10.63 20.13
CA SER A 1 -0.67 10.08 18.77
C SER A 1 -2.09 9.80 18.30
N ALA A 2 -2.38 10.13 17.04
CA ALA A 2 -3.65 9.93 16.37
C ALA A 2 -4.12 8.47 16.47
N THR A 3 -3.19 7.51 16.36
CA THR A 3 -3.48 6.07 16.54
C THR A 3 -4.11 5.77 17.90
N LYS A 4 -3.74 6.49 18.97
CA LYS A 4 -4.32 6.27 20.31
C LYS A 4 -5.72 6.89 20.46
N VAL A 5 -5.94 8.07 19.88
CA VAL A 5 -7.18 8.86 20.08
C VAL A 5 -8.31 8.37 19.17
N TRP A 6 -7.97 7.93 17.96
CA TRP A 6 -8.96 7.65 16.90
C TRP A 6 -9.01 6.18 16.48
N ASN A 7 -8.44 5.29 17.30
CA ASN A 7 -8.45 3.85 17.03
C ASN A 7 -9.86 3.33 16.76
N GLY A 8 -10.01 2.43 15.78
CA GLY A 8 -11.29 1.84 15.40
C GLY A 8 -12.24 2.75 14.61
N LYS A 9 -11.97 4.06 14.51
CA LYS A 9 -12.79 5.00 13.71
C LYS A 9 -12.25 5.21 12.29
N TYR A 10 -10.94 5.11 12.11
CA TYR A 10 -10.27 5.28 10.82
C TYR A 10 -9.29 4.13 10.54
N SER A 11 -8.82 4.02 9.29
CA SER A 11 -7.83 3.01 8.93
C SER A 11 -6.56 3.18 9.76
N ARG A 12 -6.00 2.07 10.22
CA ARG A 12 -4.77 2.08 11.00
C ARG A 12 -3.63 2.76 10.24
N GLN A 13 -3.51 2.47 8.94
CA GLN A 13 -2.51 3.07 8.07
C GLN A 13 -2.63 4.60 8.01
N LEU A 14 -3.85 5.14 7.90
CA LEU A 14 -4.06 6.58 7.91
C LEU A 14 -3.60 7.19 9.24
N LEU A 15 -3.96 6.58 10.36
CA LEU A 15 -3.59 7.07 11.69
C LEU A 15 -2.07 7.01 11.93
N GLU A 16 -1.42 5.94 11.49
CA GLU A 16 0.05 5.81 11.52
C GLU A 16 0.73 6.85 10.62
N THR A 17 0.15 7.14 9.46
CA THR A 17 0.64 8.19 8.54
C THR A 17 0.52 9.58 9.17
N ILE A 18 -0.59 9.86 9.88
CA ILE A 18 -0.76 11.12 10.62
C ILE A 18 0.28 11.24 11.74
N ASP A 19 0.50 10.16 12.49
CA ASP A 19 1.51 10.13 13.55
C ASP A 19 2.92 10.39 12.99
N TRP A 20 3.25 9.80 11.83
CA TRP A 20 4.52 10.03 11.14
C TRP A 20 4.72 11.49 10.74
N CYS A 21 3.67 12.16 10.25
CA CYS A 21 3.71 13.57 9.89
C CYS A 21 3.88 14.51 11.10
N LEU A 22 3.43 14.08 12.28
CA LEU A 22 3.43 14.87 13.52
C LEU A 22 4.61 14.55 14.46
N GLU A 23 5.60 13.77 14.00
CA GLU A 23 6.81 13.49 14.78
C GLU A 23 7.50 14.76 15.26
N LEU A 24 8.01 14.79 16.50
CA LEU A 24 8.66 16.00 17.02
C LEU A 24 10.01 16.24 16.33
N ASP A 25 10.73 15.15 16.06
CA ASP A 25 11.95 15.17 15.28
C ASP A 25 11.63 15.29 13.78
N HIS A 26 12.04 16.40 13.17
CA HIS A 26 11.79 16.66 11.75
C HIS A 26 12.49 15.66 10.83
N MET A 27 13.58 15.02 11.26
CA MET A 27 14.26 13.99 10.47
C MET A 27 13.46 12.68 10.41
N LYS A 28 12.54 12.48 11.36
CA LYS A 28 11.65 11.31 11.37
C LYS A 28 10.38 11.52 10.55
N ARG A 29 10.03 12.75 10.19
CA ARG A 29 8.87 13.08 9.35
C ARG A 29 9.09 12.67 7.88
N PRO A 30 8.02 12.63 7.05
CA PRO A 30 8.19 12.53 5.61
C PRO A 30 9.04 13.67 5.08
N GLN A 31 10.14 13.33 4.41
CA GLN A 31 11.10 14.30 3.87
C GLN A 31 10.60 15.01 2.60
N SER A 32 9.45 14.59 2.05
CA SER A 32 8.79 15.25 0.93
C SER A 32 7.32 14.87 0.83
N VAL A 33 6.55 15.68 0.12
CA VAL A 33 5.15 15.36 -0.25
C VAL A 33 5.09 14.07 -1.07
N PHE A 34 6.06 13.81 -1.95
CA PHE A 34 6.13 12.58 -2.73
C PHE A 34 6.29 11.33 -1.86
N ALA A 35 7.09 11.40 -0.79
CA ALA A 35 7.22 10.31 0.16
C ALA A 35 5.89 10.01 0.88
N LEU A 36 5.15 11.06 1.27
CA LEU A 36 3.81 10.93 1.82
C LEU A 36 2.82 10.32 0.81
N GLN A 37 2.84 10.79 -0.44
CA GLN A 37 1.99 10.26 -1.51
C GLN A 37 2.21 8.76 -1.72
N LYS A 38 3.45 8.26 -1.68
CA LYS A 38 3.72 6.82 -1.79
C LYS A 38 3.03 6.02 -0.69
N VAL A 39 3.03 6.50 0.54
CA VAL A 39 2.38 5.81 1.68
C VAL A 39 0.85 5.84 1.53
N LEU A 40 0.28 6.96 1.10
CA LEU A 40 -1.16 7.08 0.87
C LEU A 40 -1.64 6.22 -0.31
N LEU A 41 -0.84 6.10 -1.37
CA LEU A 41 -1.19 5.32 -2.56
C LEU A 41 -1.02 3.80 -2.35
N ARG A 42 -0.25 3.37 -1.33
CA ARG A 42 -0.06 1.94 -1.02
C ARG A 42 -1.35 1.22 -0.59
N GLU A 43 -2.41 1.93 -0.16
CA GLU A 43 -3.72 1.31 0.12
C GLU A 43 -4.39 0.68 -1.11
N LYS A 44 -3.90 0.93 -2.34
CA LYS A 44 -4.51 0.45 -3.59
C LYS A 44 -3.89 -0.80 -4.22
N ASP A 45 -2.75 -1.30 -3.74
CA ASP A 45 -2.13 -2.49 -4.35
C ASP A 45 -2.41 -3.75 -3.52
N PRO A 46 -3.35 -4.61 -3.96
CA PRO A 46 -3.34 -6.00 -3.55
C PRO A 46 -2.12 -6.66 -4.21
N GLU A 47 -0.92 -6.55 -3.61
CA GLU A 47 0.27 -7.24 -4.12
C GLU A 47 0.02 -8.76 -4.29
N VAL A 48 -0.89 -9.32 -3.47
CA VAL A 48 -1.37 -10.71 -3.56
C VAL A 48 -2.13 -10.99 -4.86
N HIS A 49 -2.93 -10.05 -5.38
CA HIS A 49 -3.68 -10.27 -6.64
C HIS A 49 -2.80 -10.12 -7.88
N ARG A 50 -1.76 -9.28 -7.83
CA ARG A 50 -0.88 -9.05 -8.98
C ARG A 50 -0.04 -10.28 -9.32
N ALA A 51 0.50 -10.95 -8.31
CA ALA A 51 1.24 -12.20 -8.49
C ALA A 51 0.35 -13.33 -9.06
N LEU A 52 -0.88 -13.45 -8.56
CA LEU A 52 -1.85 -14.44 -9.04
C LEU A 52 -2.30 -14.16 -10.48
N SER A 53 -2.56 -12.90 -10.83
CA SER A 53 -2.98 -12.47 -12.18
C SER A 53 -1.91 -12.72 -13.25
N LEU A 54 -0.63 -12.53 -12.92
CA LEU A 54 0.47 -12.78 -13.85
C LEU A 54 0.64 -14.28 -14.14
N LEU A 55 0.58 -15.13 -13.12
CA LEU A 55 0.63 -16.58 -13.29
C LEU A 55 -0.56 -17.10 -14.10
N GLU A 56 -1.76 -16.54 -13.88
CA GLU A 56 -2.96 -16.90 -14.63
C GLU A 56 -2.88 -16.49 -16.10
N SER A 57 -2.30 -15.31 -16.38
CA SER A 57 -2.05 -14.83 -17.75
C SER A 57 -1.05 -15.72 -18.49
N VAL A 58 0.03 -16.15 -17.83
CA VAL A 58 1.00 -17.09 -18.40
C VAL A 58 0.36 -18.46 -18.67
N ARG A 59 -0.42 -18.98 -17.71
CA ARG A 59 -1.12 -20.27 -17.84
C ARG A 59 -2.09 -20.27 -19.01
N SER A 60 -2.88 -19.20 -19.17
CA SER A 60 -3.85 -19.10 -20.27
C SER A 60 -3.17 -19.03 -21.65
N ALA A 61 -2.05 -18.32 -21.78
CA ALA A 61 -1.27 -18.25 -23.01
C ALA A 61 -0.66 -19.61 -23.41
N LEU A 62 -0.17 -20.37 -22.43
CA LEU A 62 0.36 -21.72 -22.65
C LEU A 62 -0.74 -22.71 -23.09
N MET A 63 -1.88 -22.71 -22.39
CA MET A 63 -3.02 -23.59 -22.72
C MET A 63 -3.55 -23.32 -24.14
N LYS A 64 -3.58 -22.05 -24.56
CA LYS A 64 -3.98 -21.66 -25.92
C LYS A 64 -3.02 -22.15 -27.01
N ARG A 65 -1.75 -22.39 -26.67
CA ARG A 65 -0.74 -22.92 -27.60
C ARG A 65 -0.69 -24.43 -27.64
N LEU A 66 -1.06 -25.11 -26.55
CA LEU A 66 -1.08 -26.57 -26.46
C LEU A 66 -2.41 -27.19 -26.94
N GLY A 67 -3.49 -26.41 -26.96
CA GLY A 67 -4.81 -26.83 -27.47
C GLY A 67 -5.04 -26.59 -28.96
N ARG A 68 -3.97 -26.44 -29.76
CA ARG A 68 -4.01 -26.33 -31.23
C ARG A 68 -3.16 -27.44 -31.85
#